data_AF-A0A1X2IFE0-F1
#
_entry.id   AF-A0A1X2IFE0-F1
#
_cell.length_a   1.000
_cell.length_b   1.000
_cell.length_c   1.000
_cell.angle_alpha   90.00
_cell.angle_beta   90.00
_cell.angle_gamma   90.00
#
_symmetry.space_group_name_H-M   'P 1'
#
loop_
_entity.id
_entity.type
_entity.pdbx_description
1 polymer ?
#
loop_
_entity_poly.entity_id
_entity_poly.type
_entity_poly.pdbx_seq_one_letter_code
_entity_poly.pdbx_strand_id
1 'polypeptide(L)'
;MCDLSDPRITQTYQAIIEGEPTDWLLLGYNDTRDVISLYSQGTNGLSEFRSQLQEEILFGFVRVEDRFILISYVPDQVSGVRRARTLVHSRSVASLFQVHHAQLTASSLNDLSDANIRTRLKLGENQVPNRSRPNSLSERKRSSLQARRKSQQQQPPSSDRPSLPSSPTTSSYTAEPDTFEEAREDFSTPSLDTTPTPASLSDVTPTSTSTVDANEYQDNNGNDRDQSSIVERQSQDDEQTDKQQRQKLEDEQQLRLAEQQQEEQKRLAEQKQLDEKEKQRRIDEEEQQRLSIEKQAAEQRAAEEQRRIQEEQAEKQAKEKEEQRRLALEKEREEKQRLLQKQLQQAEKTKDVIIQGFSNIQTSTSPFWRRRYFIVRGKSLALYRDHDTPTPITIIDLKSVSTLRWADMEIDTFVPNAFMLDMKDGGAYQIFADHQQDATTIFTALQTVIQSK
;
A
#
# COMPACT_ATOMS: atom_id res chain seq x y z
N MET A 1 -33.00 10.66 -6.31
CA MET A 1 -33.01 9.22 -5.98
C MET A 1 -32.56 8.54 -7.25
N CYS A 2 -31.41 7.86 -7.23
CA CYS A 2 -30.90 7.27 -8.46
C CYS A 2 -31.62 5.97 -8.80
N ASP A 3 -31.70 5.69 -10.08
CA ASP A 3 -32.14 4.41 -10.62
C ASP A 3 -30.94 3.46 -10.73
N LEU A 4 -31.14 2.23 -10.27
CA LEU A 4 -30.18 1.12 -10.25
C LEU A 4 -30.83 -0.18 -10.77
N SER A 5 -31.95 -0.06 -11.52
CA SER A 5 -32.78 -1.19 -11.95
C SER A 5 -32.21 -2.02 -13.11
N ASP A 6 -30.97 -1.77 -13.53
CA ASP A 6 -30.27 -2.54 -14.56
C ASP A 6 -29.92 -3.94 -13.99
N PRO A 7 -30.59 -5.03 -14.44
CA PRO A 7 -30.46 -6.35 -13.82
C PRO A 7 -29.04 -6.93 -13.96
N ARG A 8 -28.26 -6.43 -14.92
CA ARG A 8 -26.85 -6.81 -15.11
C ARG A 8 -26.01 -6.43 -13.89
N ILE A 9 -26.33 -5.34 -13.20
CA ILE A 9 -25.62 -4.90 -11.99
C ILE A 9 -25.74 -5.97 -10.89
N THR A 10 -26.96 -6.48 -10.66
CA THR A 10 -27.22 -7.54 -9.67
C THR A 10 -26.55 -8.86 -10.08
N GLN A 11 -26.64 -9.23 -11.35
CA GLN A 11 -26.04 -10.46 -11.87
C GLN A 11 -24.51 -10.46 -11.72
N THR A 12 -23.82 -9.39 -12.12
CA THR A 12 -22.36 -9.27 -11.97
C THR A 12 -21.95 -9.21 -10.50
N TYR A 13 -22.74 -8.54 -9.64
CA TYR A 13 -22.48 -8.50 -8.20
C TYR A 13 -22.59 -9.87 -7.52
N GLN A 14 -23.54 -10.71 -7.93
CA GLN A 14 -23.65 -12.09 -7.47
C GLN A 14 -22.41 -12.91 -7.89
N ALA A 15 -22.01 -12.83 -9.16
CA ALA A 15 -20.81 -13.51 -9.64
C ALA A 15 -19.53 -13.13 -8.86
N ILE A 16 -19.33 -11.83 -8.56
CA ILE A 16 -18.18 -11.35 -7.77
C ILE A 16 -18.20 -11.90 -6.33
N ILE A 17 -19.38 -12.13 -5.74
CA ILE A 17 -19.52 -12.71 -4.38
C ILE A 17 -19.35 -14.23 -4.40
N GLU A 18 -19.98 -14.91 -5.35
CA GLU A 18 -19.97 -16.37 -5.48
C GLU A 18 -18.59 -16.91 -5.88
N GLY A 19 -17.76 -16.04 -6.45
CA GLY A 19 -16.33 -16.28 -6.66
C GLY A 19 -15.96 -16.78 -8.05
N GLU A 20 -16.91 -16.72 -8.98
CA GLU A 20 -16.74 -16.76 -10.43
C GLU A 20 -15.57 -15.88 -10.90
N PRO A 21 -15.04 -16.05 -12.14
CA PRO A 21 -13.82 -15.36 -12.58
C PRO A 21 -13.95 -13.83 -12.71
N THR A 22 -15.10 -13.23 -12.43
CA THR A 22 -15.28 -11.77 -12.40
C THR A 22 -14.90 -11.22 -11.03
N ASP A 23 -13.87 -10.38 -10.96
CA ASP A 23 -13.42 -9.73 -9.73
C ASP A 23 -14.04 -8.35 -9.51
N TRP A 24 -14.41 -7.65 -10.58
CA TRP A 24 -14.80 -6.26 -10.50
C TRP A 24 -15.91 -5.88 -11.48
N LEU A 25 -16.68 -4.86 -11.10
CA LEU A 25 -17.63 -4.17 -11.96
C LEU A 25 -17.41 -2.64 -11.93
N LEU A 26 -17.78 -1.99 -13.03
CA LEU A 26 -17.72 -0.55 -13.23
C LEU A 26 -19.10 -0.05 -13.66
N LEU A 27 -19.62 0.94 -12.93
CA LEU A 27 -20.88 1.61 -13.20
C LEU A 27 -20.65 3.09 -13.53
N GLY A 28 -21.47 3.63 -14.42
CA GLY A 28 -21.48 5.06 -14.73
C GLY A 28 -22.88 5.53 -15.16
N TYR A 29 -22.97 6.82 -15.51
CA TYR A 29 -24.25 7.49 -15.76
C TYR A 29 -24.74 7.45 -17.21
N ASN A 30 -23.88 7.10 -18.17
CA ASN A 30 -24.16 6.98 -19.61
C ASN A 30 -24.90 8.22 -20.19
N ASP A 31 -24.33 9.40 -19.96
CA ASP A 31 -24.89 10.76 -20.20
C ASP A 31 -26.26 11.08 -19.55
N THR A 32 -26.83 10.15 -18.78
CA THR A 32 -27.99 10.45 -17.93
C THR A 32 -27.59 11.26 -16.69
N ARG A 33 -28.58 11.68 -15.90
CA ARG A 33 -28.37 12.50 -14.68
C ARG A 33 -28.51 11.75 -13.37
N ASP A 34 -29.26 10.65 -13.40
CA ASP A 34 -29.78 9.96 -12.22
C ASP A 34 -29.94 8.44 -12.42
N VAL A 35 -29.72 7.90 -13.63
CA VAL A 35 -29.67 6.44 -13.88
C VAL A 35 -28.22 5.98 -13.81
N ILE A 36 -27.97 4.84 -13.18
CA ILE A 36 -26.65 4.22 -13.09
C ILE A 36 -26.73 2.84 -13.74
N SER A 37 -25.88 2.59 -14.74
CA SER A 37 -25.86 1.36 -15.53
C SER A 37 -24.50 0.68 -15.51
N LEU A 38 -24.47 -0.65 -15.71
CA LEU A 38 -23.22 -1.39 -15.88
C LEU A 38 -22.51 -0.94 -17.17
N TYR A 39 -21.28 -0.41 -17.02
CA TYR A 39 -20.38 -0.07 -18.13
C TYR A 39 -19.54 -1.29 -18.52
N SER A 40 -18.89 -1.91 -17.54
CA SER A 40 -17.90 -2.95 -17.77
C SER A 40 -17.71 -3.85 -16.53
N GLN A 41 -17.08 -5.00 -16.74
CA GLN A 41 -16.72 -5.99 -15.73
C GLN A 41 -15.45 -6.73 -16.18
N GLY A 42 -14.70 -7.33 -15.26
CA GLY A 42 -13.47 -8.05 -15.63
C GLY A 42 -12.87 -8.90 -14.52
N THR A 43 -11.71 -9.48 -14.82
CA THR A 43 -11.16 -10.68 -14.14
C THR A 43 -9.78 -10.46 -13.53
N ASN A 44 -9.18 -9.26 -13.67
CA ASN A 44 -7.82 -8.97 -13.22
C ASN A 44 -7.79 -7.92 -12.09
N GLY A 45 -8.78 -8.00 -11.19
CA GLY A 45 -8.91 -7.18 -9.99
C GLY A 45 -8.75 -5.67 -10.19
N LEU A 46 -8.14 -5.02 -9.19
CA LEU A 46 -7.94 -3.57 -9.15
C LEU A 46 -7.11 -3.04 -10.34
N SER A 47 -6.18 -3.83 -10.87
CA SER A 47 -5.23 -3.39 -11.90
C SER A 47 -5.91 -3.07 -13.23
N GLU A 48 -6.86 -3.91 -13.63
CA GLU A 48 -7.69 -3.73 -14.81
C GLU A 48 -8.79 -2.70 -14.57
N PHE A 49 -9.46 -2.75 -13.41
CA PHE A 49 -10.44 -1.73 -12.99
C PHE A 49 -9.86 -0.31 -13.12
N ARG A 50 -8.65 -0.09 -12.59
CA ARG A 50 -7.92 1.19 -12.68
C ARG A 50 -7.66 1.63 -14.13
N SER A 51 -7.46 0.67 -15.04
CA SER A 51 -7.15 0.90 -16.44
C SER A 51 -8.40 1.24 -17.28
N GLN A 52 -9.60 0.98 -16.77
CA GLN A 52 -10.88 1.32 -17.43
C GLN A 52 -11.54 2.60 -16.86
N LEU A 53 -10.89 3.30 -15.93
CA LEU A 53 -11.38 4.58 -15.41
C LEU A 53 -11.19 5.71 -16.43
N GLN A 54 -12.29 6.41 -16.73
CA GLN A 54 -12.36 7.58 -17.62
C GLN A 54 -12.54 8.87 -16.80
N GLU A 55 -12.37 10.06 -17.41
CA GLU A 55 -12.47 11.37 -16.73
C GLU A 55 -13.91 11.80 -16.36
N GLU A 56 -14.75 10.86 -15.92
CA GLU A 56 -16.11 11.10 -15.46
C GLU A 56 -16.43 10.45 -14.11
N ILE A 57 -17.67 10.60 -13.63
CA ILE A 57 -18.09 10.02 -12.34
C ILE A 57 -18.40 8.55 -12.53
N LEU A 58 -17.65 7.69 -11.84
CA LEU A 58 -17.77 6.25 -11.92
C LEU A 58 -17.88 5.63 -10.52
N PHE A 59 -18.61 4.51 -10.41
CA PHE A 59 -18.63 3.68 -9.21
C PHE A 59 -18.04 2.31 -9.53
N GLY A 60 -17.21 1.78 -8.65
CA GLY A 60 -16.62 0.46 -8.77
C GLY A 60 -16.90 -0.40 -7.57
N PHE A 61 -17.16 -1.69 -7.80
CA PHE A 61 -17.14 -2.71 -6.74
C PHE A 61 -16.09 -3.75 -7.14
N VAL A 62 -15.11 -3.96 -6.27
CA VAL A 62 -13.87 -4.70 -6.57
C VAL A 62 -13.58 -5.70 -5.47
N ARG A 63 -13.40 -6.98 -5.83
CA ARG A 63 -12.79 -8.03 -5.00
C ARG A 63 -11.26 -7.85 -5.01
N VAL A 64 -10.65 -7.87 -3.83
CA VAL A 64 -9.20 -7.89 -3.62
C VAL A 64 -8.92 -8.89 -2.52
N GLU A 65 -8.32 -10.03 -2.88
CA GLU A 65 -8.27 -11.22 -2.00
C GLU A 65 -9.70 -11.55 -1.52
N ASP A 66 -9.89 -12.00 -0.28
CA ASP A 66 -11.21 -12.36 0.26
C ASP A 66 -12.07 -11.16 0.73
N ARG A 67 -11.82 -9.94 0.23
CA ARG A 67 -12.55 -8.73 0.66
C ARG A 67 -12.98 -7.82 -0.48
N PHE A 68 -14.09 -7.14 -0.27
CA PHE A 68 -14.74 -6.29 -1.27
C PHE A 68 -14.64 -4.81 -0.89
N ILE A 69 -14.26 -3.95 -1.84
CA ILE A 69 -14.26 -2.49 -1.67
C ILE A 69 -15.22 -1.81 -2.64
N LEU A 70 -15.98 -0.85 -2.10
CA LEU A 70 -16.79 0.08 -2.90
C LEU A 70 -15.99 1.36 -3.16
N ILE A 71 -15.83 1.72 -4.43
CA ILE A 71 -15.07 2.86 -4.91
C ILE A 71 -16.04 3.86 -5.55
N SER A 72 -15.96 5.14 -5.17
CA SER A 72 -16.61 6.26 -5.85
C SER A 72 -15.53 7.15 -6.46
N TYR A 73 -15.35 7.09 -7.77
CA TYR A 73 -14.38 7.90 -8.51
C TYR A 73 -15.02 9.22 -8.96
N VAL A 74 -14.41 10.34 -8.58
CA VAL A 74 -14.94 11.70 -8.82
C VAL A 74 -13.80 12.63 -9.24
N PRO A 75 -13.46 12.72 -10.54
CA PRO A 75 -12.34 13.53 -11.01
C PRO A 75 -12.52 15.02 -10.70
N ASP A 76 -11.40 15.75 -10.58
CA ASP A 76 -11.41 17.15 -10.11
C ASP A 76 -11.93 18.18 -11.12
N GLN A 77 -12.09 17.81 -12.39
CA GLN A 77 -12.79 18.60 -13.41
C GLN A 77 -14.32 18.65 -13.21
N VAL A 78 -14.88 17.81 -12.31
CA VAL A 78 -16.33 17.65 -12.13
C VAL A 78 -16.93 18.74 -11.23
N SER A 79 -17.92 19.45 -11.75
CA SER A 79 -18.58 20.55 -11.04
C SER A 79 -19.16 20.15 -9.66
N GLY A 80 -19.11 21.08 -8.71
CA GLY A 80 -19.51 20.84 -7.31
C GLY A 80 -20.92 20.27 -7.15
N VAL A 81 -21.87 20.64 -8.02
CA VAL A 81 -23.25 20.11 -8.03
C VAL A 81 -23.27 18.62 -8.44
N ARG A 82 -22.49 18.22 -9.45
CA ARG A 82 -22.33 16.81 -9.84
C ARG A 82 -21.62 16.02 -8.73
N ARG A 83 -20.54 16.56 -8.15
CA ARG A 83 -19.83 15.98 -6.99
C ARG A 83 -20.75 15.75 -5.80
N ALA A 84 -21.57 16.74 -5.42
CA ALA A 84 -22.54 16.61 -4.33
C ALA A 84 -23.60 15.54 -4.61
N ARG A 85 -24.14 15.46 -5.83
CA ARG A 85 -25.07 14.39 -6.22
C ARG A 85 -24.45 13.00 -6.11
N THR A 86 -23.20 12.85 -6.52
CA THR A 86 -22.44 11.59 -6.41
C THR A 86 -22.40 11.08 -4.96
N LEU A 87 -22.17 11.98 -3.99
CA LEU A 87 -22.13 11.65 -2.55
C LEU A 87 -23.51 11.40 -1.90
N VAL A 88 -24.59 11.58 -2.67
CA VAL A 88 -25.94 11.09 -2.33
C VAL A 88 -26.16 9.72 -2.97
N HIS A 89 -25.84 9.59 -4.27
CA HIS A 89 -26.06 8.36 -5.03
C HIS A 89 -25.15 7.20 -4.58
N SER A 90 -23.93 7.48 -4.12
CA SER A 90 -23.02 6.48 -3.55
C SER A 90 -23.64 5.71 -2.37
N ARG A 91 -24.57 6.32 -1.63
CA ARG A 91 -25.29 5.68 -0.53
C ARG A 91 -26.32 4.66 -1.03
N SER A 92 -27.00 4.97 -2.12
CA SER A 92 -27.92 4.04 -2.78
C SER A 92 -27.16 2.88 -3.42
N VAL A 93 -26.01 3.15 -4.06
CA VAL A 93 -25.09 2.11 -4.56
C VAL A 93 -24.58 1.22 -3.42
N ALA A 94 -24.17 1.80 -2.29
CA ALA A 94 -23.75 1.06 -1.09
C ALA A 94 -24.88 0.23 -0.45
N SER A 95 -26.14 0.68 -0.58
CA SER A 95 -27.34 -0.02 -0.09
C SER A 95 -27.70 -1.24 -0.94
N LEU A 96 -27.25 -1.29 -2.20
CA LEU A 96 -27.31 -2.46 -3.07
C LEU A 96 -26.16 -3.43 -2.75
N PHE A 97 -24.93 -2.91 -2.69
CA PHE A 97 -23.72 -3.73 -2.52
C PHE A 97 -23.35 -4.00 -1.05
N GLN A 98 -24.27 -4.59 -0.29
CA GLN A 98 -24.19 -4.71 1.18
C GLN A 98 -22.98 -5.51 1.72
N VAL A 99 -22.30 -6.32 0.89
CA VAL A 99 -21.14 -7.15 1.30
C VAL A 99 -19.79 -6.36 1.24
N HIS A 100 -19.83 -5.06 0.96
CA HIS A 100 -18.62 -4.22 0.96
C HIS A 100 -17.99 -4.12 2.37
N HIS A 101 -16.68 -4.38 2.44
CA HIS A 101 -15.88 -4.29 3.68
C HIS A 101 -15.34 -2.88 3.93
N ALA A 102 -15.19 -2.09 2.88
CA ALA A 102 -14.74 -0.70 2.94
C ALA A 102 -15.42 0.16 1.86
N GLN A 103 -15.45 1.47 2.09
CA GLN A 103 -15.82 2.48 1.10
C GLN A 103 -14.66 3.46 0.90
N LEU A 104 -14.41 3.86 -0.35
CA LEU A 104 -13.43 4.86 -0.73
C LEU A 104 -14.04 5.86 -1.70
N THR A 105 -13.83 7.16 -1.47
CA THR A 105 -13.99 8.19 -2.50
C THR A 105 -12.60 8.61 -2.95
N ALA A 106 -12.36 8.63 -4.26
CA ALA A 106 -11.09 8.96 -4.89
C ALA A 106 -11.31 10.03 -5.97
N SER A 107 -10.40 11.00 -6.10
CA SER A 107 -10.39 11.91 -7.25
C SER A 107 -9.21 11.65 -8.19
N SER A 108 -8.19 10.93 -7.72
CA SER A 108 -7.00 10.59 -8.49
C SER A 108 -6.82 9.07 -8.63
N LEU A 109 -6.11 8.65 -9.67
CA LEU A 109 -5.66 7.25 -9.79
C LEU A 109 -4.64 6.88 -8.69
N ASN A 110 -4.00 7.85 -8.02
CA ASN A 110 -3.02 7.58 -6.96
C ASN A 110 -3.70 7.11 -5.65
N ASP A 111 -4.92 7.56 -5.38
CA ASP A 111 -5.77 7.04 -4.31
C ASP A 111 -6.04 5.53 -4.51
N LEU A 112 -6.14 5.10 -5.79
CA LEU A 112 -6.44 3.75 -6.25
C LEU A 112 -5.17 2.94 -6.54
N SER A 113 -4.22 2.95 -5.60
CA SER A 113 -3.05 2.06 -5.59
C SER A 113 -3.29 0.86 -4.66
N ASP A 114 -2.72 -0.30 -4.99
CA ASP A 114 -2.89 -1.53 -4.20
C ASP A 114 -2.52 -1.35 -2.72
N ALA A 115 -1.48 -0.58 -2.43
CA ALA A 115 -1.07 -0.24 -1.07
C ALA A 115 -2.16 0.53 -0.30
N ASN A 116 -2.80 1.53 -0.94
CA ASN A 116 -3.92 2.25 -0.33
C ASN A 116 -5.14 1.36 -0.13
N ILE A 117 -5.49 0.54 -1.14
CA ILE A 117 -6.67 -0.34 -1.09
C ILE A 117 -6.50 -1.44 -0.04
N ARG A 118 -5.34 -2.12 -0.01
CA ARG A 118 -5.00 -3.11 1.04
C ARG A 118 -5.00 -2.48 2.44
N THR A 119 -4.43 -1.29 2.60
CA THR A 119 -4.48 -0.54 3.88
C THR A 119 -5.92 -0.22 4.31
N ARG A 120 -6.80 0.17 3.38
CA ARG A 120 -8.23 0.43 3.65
C ARG A 120 -9.00 -0.84 3.98
N LEU A 121 -8.70 -1.96 3.31
CA LEU A 121 -9.29 -3.27 3.55
C LEU A 121 -8.69 -4.01 4.76
N LYS A 122 -7.63 -3.47 5.39
CA LYS A 122 -6.85 -4.13 6.47
C LYS A 122 -6.27 -5.49 6.05
N LEU A 123 -5.80 -5.59 4.81
CA LEU A 123 -5.07 -6.74 4.29
C LEU A 123 -3.57 -6.42 4.37
N GLY A 124 -2.82 -7.28 5.07
CA GLY A 124 -1.41 -7.03 5.44
C GLY A 124 -1.26 -6.50 6.88
N GLU A 125 -0.90 -7.38 7.80
CA GLU A 125 -0.49 -7.07 9.18
C GLU A 125 0.93 -6.48 9.18
N ASN A 126 1.06 -5.17 8.96
CA ASN A 126 2.30 -4.42 9.24
C ASN A 126 2.05 -2.90 9.30
N GLN A 127 1.16 -2.45 10.19
CA GLN A 127 1.01 -1.01 10.46
C GLN A 127 2.14 -0.48 11.34
N VAL A 128 3.11 0.20 10.72
CA VAL A 128 3.96 1.16 11.44
C VAL A 128 3.06 2.33 11.89
N PRO A 129 2.89 2.59 13.19
CA PRO A 129 1.85 3.50 13.68
C PRO A 129 2.30 4.97 13.57
N ASN A 130 2.33 5.53 12.37
CA ASN A 130 2.65 6.95 12.16
C ASN A 130 1.77 7.69 11.14
N ARG A 131 0.57 8.08 11.60
CA ARG A 131 0.07 9.45 11.37
C ARG A 131 -0.84 9.88 12.51
N SER A 132 -0.33 10.76 13.37
CA SER A 132 -1.03 11.25 14.55
C SER A 132 -2.36 11.93 14.21
N ARG A 133 -3.48 11.31 14.59
CA ARG A 133 -4.74 12.04 14.77
C ARG A 133 -4.61 12.90 16.03
N PRO A 134 -4.90 14.22 16.00
CA PRO A 134 -4.86 15.06 17.19
C PRO A 134 -6.08 14.77 18.08
N ASN A 135 -6.03 13.68 18.86
CA ASN A 135 -7.10 13.25 19.75
C ASN A 135 -7.13 14.06 21.06
N SER A 136 -7.21 15.39 20.94
CA SER A 136 -7.32 16.32 22.07
C SER A 136 -8.79 16.61 22.34
N LEU A 137 -9.31 16.13 23.49
CA LEU A 137 -10.29 16.80 24.38
C LEU A 137 -10.88 15.85 25.46
N SER A 138 -10.77 14.53 25.28
CA SER A 138 -11.43 13.53 26.15
C SER A 138 -10.97 13.52 27.62
N GLU A 139 -9.73 13.89 27.93
CA GLU A 139 -9.19 13.79 29.30
C GLU A 139 -9.52 14.97 30.21
N ARG A 140 -9.85 16.15 29.66
CA ARG A 140 -10.11 17.36 30.48
C ARG A 140 -11.39 17.30 31.33
N LYS A 141 -12.16 16.21 31.22
CA LYS A 141 -13.46 16.01 31.89
C LYS A 141 -13.40 15.12 33.15
N ARG A 142 -12.22 14.62 33.56
CA ARG A 142 -12.07 13.76 34.76
C ARG A 142 -11.57 14.48 36.02
N SER A 143 -10.91 15.62 35.91
CA SER A 143 -10.32 16.35 37.06
C SER A 143 -11.25 17.33 37.78
N SER A 144 -12.37 17.75 37.17
CA SER A 144 -13.27 18.78 37.72
C SER A 144 -14.34 18.26 38.68
N LEU A 145 -14.57 16.94 38.77
CA LEU A 145 -15.65 16.33 39.56
C LEU A 145 -15.29 16.01 41.02
N GLN A 146 -14.03 16.17 41.44
CA GLN A 146 -13.60 15.95 42.83
C GLN A 146 -13.60 17.24 43.68
N ALA A 147 -13.72 18.42 43.08
CA ALA A 147 -13.56 19.72 43.75
C ALA A 147 -14.85 20.33 44.35
N ARG A 148 -16.00 19.62 44.33
CA ARG A 148 -17.31 20.12 44.85
C ARG A 148 -17.95 19.18 45.90
N ARG A 149 -17.13 18.61 46.78
CA ARG A 149 -17.57 17.78 47.94
C ARG A 149 -17.05 18.28 49.29
N LYS A 150 -17.30 19.56 49.60
CA LYS A 150 -17.33 20.12 50.96
C LYS A 150 -18.25 21.35 50.98
N SER A 151 -18.98 21.52 52.08
CA SER A 151 -20.10 22.48 52.25
C SER A 151 -21.32 22.19 51.33
N GLN A 152 -22.56 22.17 51.80
CA GLN A 152 -23.10 22.30 53.16
C GLN A 152 -24.38 21.46 53.30
N GLN A 153 -24.75 21.11 54.52
CA GLN A 153 -25.96 20.32 54.82
C GLN A 153 -27.22 21.19 54.81
N GLN A 154 -28.33 20.65 54.26
CA GLN A 154 -29.60 20.46 54.98
C GLN A 154 -30.60 19.65 54.11
N GLN A 155 -31.66 19.13 54.75
CA GLN A 155 -32.69 18.19 54.26
C GLN A 155 -33.99 18.45 55.06
N PRO A 156 -35.12 17.74 54.82
CA PRO A 156 -35.90 17.47 53.59
C PRO A 156 -37.36 17.97 53.87
N PRO A 157 -38.49 17.30 53.54
CA PRO A 157 -38.89 16.36 52.48
C PRO A 157 -39.98 17.02 51.55
N SER A 158 -40.85 16.38 50.75
CA SER A 158 -41.40 15.00 50.70
C SER A 158 -42.06 14.64 49.35
N SER A 159 -42.42 13.34 49.21
CA SER A 159 -43.47 12.75 48.33
C SER A 159 -43.37 12.94 46.79
N ASP A 160 -43.66 11.93 45.94
CA ASP A 160 -44.10 10.55 46.17
C ASP A 160 -43.64 9.57 45.06
N ARG A 161 -43.74 8.26 45.35
CA ARG A 161 -43.52 7.15 44.40
C ARG A 161 -44.58 6.06 44.59
N PRO A 162 -45.25 5.62 43.52
CA PRO A 162 -45.73 4.24 43.39
C PRO A 162 -44.84 3.41 42.45
N SER A 163 -44.99 2.08 42.45
CA SER A 163 -44.19 1.19 41.60
C SER A 163 -44.81 -0.19 41.40
N LEU A 164 -44.70 -0.72 40.16
CA LEU A 164 -44.91 -2.13 39.76
C LEU A 164 -46.38 -2.62 39.90
N PRO A 165 -46.86 -3.57 39.06
CA PRO A 165 -46.34 -4.94 38.95
C PRO A 165 -46.13 -5.46 37.51
N SER A 166 -45.99 -6.79 37.37
CA SER A 166 -45.45 -7.51 36.21
C SER A 166 -46.49 -8.22 35.32
N SER A 167 -46.00 -8.70 34.16
CA SER A 167 -46.34 -9.89 33.34
C SER A 167 -47.43 -10.86 33.82
N PRO A 168 -48.18 -11.57 32.93
CA PRO A 168 -47.61 -12.72 32.18
C PRO A 168 -48.27 -13.15 30.83
N THR A 169 -47.77 -14.27 30.26
CA THR A 169 -48.54 -15.33 29.54
C THR A 169 -49.00 -15.08 28.08
N THR A 170 -49.00 -16.03 27.12
CA THR A 170 -48.40 -17.41 26.92
C THR A 170 -48.58 -17.82 25.43
N SER A 171 -48.10 -19.01 25.02
CA SER A 171 -48.31 -19.72 23.74
C SER A 171 -47.30 -19.34 22.62
N SER A 172 -46.36 -20.18 22.17
CA SER A 172 -46.09 -21.64 22.26
C SER A 172 -47.03 -22.58 21.50
N TYR A 173 -46.49 -23.25 20.48
CA TYR A 173 -46.96 -24.55 19.98
C TYR A 173 -45.74 -25.39 19.53
N THR A 174 -45.81 -26.70 19.71
CA THR A 174 -44.71 -27.64 19.48
C THR A 174 -45.25 -28.89 18.79
N ALA A 175 -44.56 -29.40 17.76
CA ALA A 175 -44.86 -30.71 17.15
C ALA A 175 -43.63 -31.29 16.41
N GLU A 176 -42.91 -32.14 17.13
CA GLU A 176 -42.10 -33.28 16.64
C GLU A 176 -42.79 -34.55 17.20
N PRO A 177 -42.48 -35.79 16.77
CA PRO A 177 -41.61 -36.26 15.67
C PRO A 177 -42.36 -37.18 14.68
N ASP A 178 -41.66 -37.86 13.75
CA ASP A 178 -41.70 -39.35 13.67
C ASP A 178 -40.53 -39.94 12.85
N THR A 179 -40.43 -41.28 12.80
CA THR A 179 -39.27 -42.06 12.32
C THR A 179 -39.65 -43.10 11.27
N PHE A 180 -38.79 -43.38 10.27
CA PHE A 180 -38.87 -44.61 9.46
C PHE A 180 -37.50 -45.05 8.89
N GLU A 181 -37.33 -46.35 8.66
CA GLU A 181 -36.06 -47.04 8.36
C GLU A 181 -36.28 -48.28 7.47
N GLU A 182 -35.62 -48.34 6.30
CA GLU A 182 -35.28 -49.54 5.47
C GLU A 182 -34.69 -49.05 4.11
N ALA A 183 -33.83 -49.73 3.34
CA ALA A 183 -33.02 -50.95 3.47
C ALA A 183 -31.79 -50.82 2.50
N ARG A 184 -30.56 -51.32 2.76
CA ARG A 184 -30.03 -52.68 2.45
C ARG A 184 -30.01 -53.08 0.96
N GLU A 185 -28.97 -53.65 0.33
CA GLU A 185 -27.55 -54.03 0.63
C GLU A 185 -26.70 -53.71 -0.64
N ASP A 186 -25.44 -54.08 -0.94
CA ASP A 186 -24.37 -54.97 -0.39
C ASP A 186 -22.99 -54.56 -1.01
N PHE A 187 -21.94 -55.39 -0.84
CA PHE A 187 -20.67 -55.54 -1.57
C PHE A 187 -19.39 -54.77 -1.12
N SER A 188 -18.62 -55.51 -0.30
CA SER A 188 -17.17 -55.76 -0.44
C SER A 188 -16.11 -54.73 -0.04
N THR A 189 -15.49 -55.04 1.09
CA THR A 189 -14.04 -54.89 1.39
C THR A 189 -13.20 -55.92 0.58
N PRO A 190 -11.83 -55.95 0.59
CA PRO A 190 -10.91 -55.34 1.56
C PRO A 190 -9.62 -54.66 1.01
N SER A 191 -8.78 -54.30 1.99
CA SER A 191 -7.59 -53.43 1.99
C SER A 191 -6.25 -54.03 1.48
N LEU A 192 -5.20 -53.19 1.54
CA LEU A 192 -3.75 -53.44 1.72
C LEU A 192 -2.78 -53.18 0.54
N ASP A 193 -2.12 -52.02 0.63
CA ASP A 193 -0.67 -51.84 0.86
C ASP A 193 0.40 -52.19 -0.24
N THR A 194 1.58 -51.59 -0.04
CA THR A 194 2.91 -51.82 -0.66
C THR A 194 3.23 -51.35 -2.09
N THR A 195 4.32 -50.57 -2.14
CA THR A 195 5.31 -50.32 -3.22
C THR A 195 6.03 -51.62 -3.67
N PRO A 196 6.94 -51.63 -4.69
CA PRO A 196 7.64 -50.53 -5.40
C PRO A 196 7.70 -50.66 -6.95
N THR A 197 8.45 -49.76 -7.63
CA THR A 197 9.48 -50.06 -8.68
C THR A 197 9.87 -48.80 -9.50
N PRO A 198 11.17 -48.49 -9.68
CA PRO A 198 11.69 -47.66 -10.79
C PRO A 198 12.29 -48.52 -11.92
N ALA A 199 12.36 -47.98 -13.15
CA ALA A 199 12.75 -48.71 -14.36
C ALA A 199 14.28 -48.80 -14.60
N SER A 200 14.67 -49.72 -15.50
CA SER A 200 16.05 -50.09 -15.86
C SER A 200 16.54 -49.41 -17.15
N LEU A 201 17.85 -49.51 -17.46
CA LEU A 201 18.33 -50.09 -18.74
C LEU A 201 19.88 -50.23 -18.85
N SER A 202 20.34 -51.44 -19.20
CA SER A 202 21.47 -51.82 -20.12
C SER A 202 22.90 -51.25 -19.89
N ASP A 203 24.03 -51.99 -20.04
CA ASP A 203 24.37 -53.42 -20.31
C ASP A 203 25.93 -53.58 -20.06
N VAL A 204 26.74 -54.63 -20.30
CA VAL A 204 26.68 -55.96 -20.96
C VAL A 204 27.57 -56.98 -20.19
N THR A 205 27.41 -58.28 -20.43
CA THR A 205 28.25 -59.44 -20.01
C THR A 205 29.34 -59.80 -21.06
N PRO A 206 30.29 -60.79 -20.90
CA PRO A 206 30.20 -62.05 -20.12
C PRO A 206 31.41 -62.56 -19.29
N THR A 207 31.06 -63.09 -18.11
CA THR A 207 31.33 -64.42 -17.51
C THR A 207 32.66 -65.19 -17.73
N SER A 208 33.17 -65.76 -16.63
CA SER A 208 34.40 -66.58 -16.48
C SER A 208 34.14 -68.09 -16.23
N THR A 209 35.14 -68.82 -15.70
CA THR A 209 35.11 -70.19 -15.09
C THR A 209 35.00 -71.40 -16.06
N SER A 210 35.59 -72.59 -15.81
CA SER A 210 36.37 -73.10 -14.65
C SER A 210 37.37 -74.24 -15.01
N THR A 211 38.21 -74.62 -14.02
CA THR A 211 38.92 -75.90 -13.69
C THR A 211 38.54 -77.22 -14.43
N VAL A 212 39.35 -78.31 -14.48
CA VAL A 212 40.21 -78.97 -13.45
C VAL A 212 41.27 -79.93 -14.05
N ASP A 213 42.31 -80.31 -13.26
CA ASP A 213 43.07 -81.61 -13.21
C ASP A 213 43.74 -82.24 -14.48
N ALA A 214 44.60 -83.29 -14.40
CA ALA A 214 45.73 -83.66 -13.51
C ALA A 214 46.44 -84.96 -14.04
N ASN A 215 47.73 -85.18 -13.69
CA ASN A 215 48.50 -86.47 -13.77
C ASN A 215 48.75 -87.12 -15.17
N GLU A 216 49.73 -88.02 -15.41
CA GLU A 216 51.09 -88.29 -14.85
C GLU A 216 51.86 -89.33 -15.74
N TYR A 217 53.17 -89.53 -15.47
CA TYR A 217 54.03 -90.69 -15.78
C TYR A 217 54.63 -91.00 -17.19
N GLN A 218 55.98 -91.08 -17.18
CA GLN A 218 56.92 -92.12 -17.72
C GLN A 218 56.85 -92.56 -19.20
N ASP A 219 57.93 -92.55 -20.00
CA ASP A 219 59.31 -93.11 -19.88
C ASP A 219 59.45 -94.54 -20.49
N ASN A 220 60.31 -94.67 -21.52
CA ASN A 220 61.31 -95.75 -21.57
C ASN A 220 62.42 -95.53 -22.62
N ASN A 221 63.67 -95.51 -22.12
CA ASN A 221 64.90 -96.16 -22.62
C ASN A 221 65.10 -96.54 -24.10
N GLY A 222 66.32 -96.32 -24.61
CA GLY A 222 66.82 -96.96 -25.84
C GLY A 222 68.21 -96.52 -26.33
N ASN A 223 69.26 -97.11 -25.74
CA ASN A 223 70.66 -97.24 -26.17
C ASN A 223 70.99 -97.22 -27.70
N ASP A 224 72.23 -97.01 -28.17
CA ASP A 224 73.55 -97.12 -27.51
C ASP A 224 74.65 -96.20 -28.13
N ARG A 225 75.84 -96.28 -27.53
CA ARG A 225 77.23 -95.88 -27.92
C ARG A 225 77.59 -95.75 -29.43
N ASP A 226 78.71 -95.12 -29.85
CA ASP A 226 80.00 -94.91 -29.16
C ASP A 226 80.90 -93.77 -29.75
N GLN A 227 82.07 -93.59 -29.13
CA GLN A 227 83.32 -92.92 -29.58
C GLN A 227 83.43 -91.39 -29.48
N SER A 228 83.95 -91.00 -28.31
CA SER A 228 84.53 -89.72 -27.90
C SER A 228 85.73 -89.20 -28.74
N SER A 229 86.33 -88.10 -28.24
CA SER A 229 87.69 -87.58 -28.55
C SER A 229 87.86 -86.60 -29.73
N ILE A 230 87.24 -85.42 -29.59
CA ILE A 230 87.74 -84.12 -30.12
C ILE A 230 87.00 -82.95 -29.47
N VAL A 231 85.72 -83.15 -29.13
CA VAL A 231 84.72 -82.14 -28.74
C VAL A 231 85.05 -81.40 -27.43
N GLU A 232 85.83 -82.00 -26.53
CA GLU A 232 86.01 -81.53 -25.13
C GLU A 232 86.70 -80.16 -24.97
N ARG A 233 87.28 -79.59 -26.04
CA ARG A 233 87.72 -78.18 -26.09
C ARG A 233 86.66 -77.25 -26.68
N GLN A 234 85.92 -77.70 -27.69
CA GLN A 234 84.86 -76.91 -28.32
C GLN A 234 83.70 -76.70 -27.34
N SER A 235 83.32 -77.71 -26.55
CA SER A 235 82.30 -77.57 -25.49
C SER A 235 82.59 -76.45 -24.50
N GLN A 236 83.86 -76.18 -24.19
CA GLN A 236 84.24 -75.12 -23.24
C GLN A 236 84.16 -73.74 -23.89
N ASP A 237 84.63 -73.59 -25.13
CA ASP A 237 84.49 -72.34 -25.89
C ASP A 237 83.01 -72.01 -26.19
N ASP A 238 82.20 -73.03 -26.53
CA ASP A 238 80.77 -72.89 -26.79
C ASP A 238 79.99 -72.51 -25.50
N GLU A 239 80.18 -73.24 -24.39
CA GLU A 239 79.53 -72.93 -23.10
C GLU A 239 79.95 -71.54 -22.56
N GLN A 240 81.20 -71.12 -22.81
CA GLN A 240 81.71 -69.81 -22.43
C GLN A 240 81.22 -68.68 -23.36
N THR A 241 80.85 -69.00 -24.61
CA THR A 241 80.22 -68.08 -25.56
C THR A 241 78.74 -67.89 -25.24
N ASP A 242 78.00 -68.98 -24.99
CA ASP A 242 76.60 -68.95 -24.55
C ASP A 242 76.43 -68.12 -23.26
N LYS A 243 77.33 -68.28 -22.29
CA LYS A 243 77.33 -67.47 -21.05
C LYS A 243 77.49 -65.98 -21.32
N GLN A 244 78.40 -65.58 -22.23
CA GLN A 244 78.55 -64.17 -22.62
C GLN A 244 77.35 -63.64 -23.40
N GLN A 245 76.75 -64.45 -24.27
CA GLN A 245 75.59 -64.05 -25.06
C GLN A 245 74.34 -63.90 -24.18
N ARG A 246 74.19 -64.77 -23.18
CA ARG A 246 73.16 -64.67 -22.15
C ARG A 246 73.36 -63.47 -21.23
N GLN A 247 74.58 -63.20 -20.77
CA GLN A 247 74.90 -61.98 -20.01
C GLN A 247 74.54 -60.71 -20.80
N LYS A 248 74.89 -60.63 -22.09
CA LYS A 248 74.50 -59.49 -22.94
C LYS A 248 72.99 -59.31 -23.04
N LEU A 249 72.21 -60.39 -23.13
CA LEU A 249 70.74 -60.31 -23.16
C LEU A 249 70.17 -59.88 -21.81
N GLU A 250 70.76 -60.30 -20.70
CA GLU A 250 70.38 -59.88 -19.34
C GLU A 250 70.74 -58.41 -19.08
N ASP A 251 71.92 -57.95 -19.51
CA ASP A 251 72.34 -56.54 -19.46
C ASP A 251 71.45 -55.66 -20.35
N GLU A 252 71.11 -56.12 -21.56
CA GLU A 252 70.22 -55.38 -22.48
C GLU A 252 68.78 -55.29 -21.93
N GLN A 253 68.27 -56.35 -21.31
CA GLN A 253 66.98 -56.29 -20.60
C GLN A 253 67.02 -55.31 -19.43
N GLN A 254 68.07 -55.32 -18.61
CA GLN A 254 68.22 -54.37 -17.50
C GLN A 254 68.30 -52.92 -18.00
N LEU A 255 69.02 -52.67 -19.10
CA LEU A 255 69.13 -51.34 -19.69
C LEU A 255 67.77 -50.83 -20.19
N ARG A 256 67.01 -51.64 -20.94
CA ARG A 256 65.65 -51.29 -21.40
C ARG A 256 64.70 -51.05 -20.23
N LEU A 257 64.79 -51.85 -19.16
CA LEU A 257 63.94 -51.69 -17.98
C LEU A 257 64.27 -50.39 -17.23
N ALA A 258 65.54 -50.05 -17.11
CA ALA A 258 66.00 -48.78 -16.52
C ALA A 258 65.59 -47.56 -17.37
N GLU A 259 65.65 -47.66 -18.70
CA GLU A 259 65.19 -46.62 -19.63
C GLU A 259 63.68 -46.40 -19.52
N GLN A 260 62.87 -47.47 -19.48
CA GLN A 260 61.42 -47.38 -19.24
C GLN A 260 61.10 -46.75 -17.87
N GLN A 261 61.82 -47.13 -16.81
CA GLN A 261 61.65 -46.52 -15.48
C GLN A 261 62.04 -45.04 -15.48
N GLN A 262 63.04 -44.61 -16.26
CA GLN A 262 63.37 -43.19 -16.42
C GLN A 262 62.30 -42.43 -17.21
N GLU A 263 61.76 -42.98 -18.31
CA GLU A 263 60.68 -42.32 -19.06
C GLU A 263 59.40 -42.21 -18.21
N GLU A 264 59.03 -43.25 -17.47
CA GLU A 264 57.87 -43.22 -16.57
C GLU A 264 58.06 -42.20 -15.45
N GLN A 265 59.21 -42.20 -14.74
CA GLN A 265 59.51 -41.19 -13.73
C GLN A 265 59.49 -39.77 -14.30
N LYS A 266 60.02 -39.57 -15.52
CA LYS A 266 60.03 -38.27 -16.19
C LYS A 266 58.60 -37.81 -16.52
N ARG A 267 57.77 -38.66 -17.13
CA ARG A 267 56.35 -38.37 -17.40
C ARG A 267 55.59 -38.00 -16.13
N LEU A 268 55.81 -38.76 -15.06
CA LEU A 268 55.14 -38.56 -13.77
C LEU A 268 55.62 -37.27 -13.06
N ALA A 269 56.87 -36.85 -13.30
CA ALA A 269 57.38 -35.55 -12.86
C ALA A 269 56.83 -34.38 -13.70
N GLU A 270 56.80 -34.50 -15.04
CA GLU A 270 56.23 -33.49 -15.94
C GLU A 270 54.72 -33.28 -15.68
N GLN A 271 53.97 -34.36 -15.45
CA GLN A 271 52.55 -34.28 -15.10
C GLN A 271 52.33 -33.60 -13.74
N LYS A 272 53.12 -33.93 -12.70
CA LYS A 272 53.05 -33.23 -11.41
C LYS A 272 53.33 -31.72 -11.54
N GLN A 273 54.27 -31.32 -12.40
CA GLN A 273 54.53 -29.89 -12.65
C GLN A 273 53.38 -29.20 -13.39
N LEU A 274 52.68 -29.91 -14.29
CA LEU A 274 51.47 -29.40 -14.94
C LEU A 274 50.33 -29.24 -13.93
N ASP A 275 50.05 -30.27 -13.12
CA ASP A 275 49.00 -30.25 -12.10
C ASP A 275 49.23 -29.14 -11.05
N GLU A 276 50.48 -28.96 -10.60
CA GLU A 276 50.87 -27.92 -9.65
C GLU A 276 50.74 -26.51 -10.25
N LYS A 277 51.14 -26.34 -11.52
CA LYS A 277 51.03 -25.07 -12.25
C LYS A 277 49.57 -24.69 -12.55
N GLU A 278 48.73 -25.67 -12.90
CA GLU A 278 47.28 -25.42 -13.08
C GLU A 278 46.62 -25.10 -11.73
N LYS A 279 46.96 -25.82 -10.66
CA LYS A 279 46.49 -25.52 -9.31
C LYS A 279 46.87 -24.11 -8.86
N GLN A 280 48.12 -23.68 -9.08
CA GLN A 280 48.54 -22.32 -8.75
C GLN A 280 47.76 -21.29 -9.57
N ARG A 281 47.67 -21.47 -10.90
CA ARG A 281 46.90 -20.56 -11.77
C ARG A 281 45.43 -20.45 -11.32
N ARG A 282 44.80 -21.54 -10.88
CA ARG A 282 43.43 -21.51 -10.36
C ARG A 282 43.29 -20.75 -9.04
N ILE A 283 44.32 -20.77 -8.18
CA ILE A 283 44.38 -19.96 -6.96
C ILE A 283 44.52 -18.48 -7.33
N ASP A 284 45.44 -18.16 -8.25
CA ASP A 284 45.67 -16.79 -8.74
C ASP A 284 44.39 -16.21 -9.41
N GLU A 285 43.66 -17.03 -10.16
CA GLU A 285 42.37 -16.68 -10.78
C GLU A 285 41.26 -16.45 -9.75
N GLU A 286 41.14 -17.31 -8.71
CA GLU A 286 40.15 -17.11 -7.64
C GLU A 286 40.47 -15.86 -6.78
N GLU A 287 41.74 -15.61 -6.47
CA GLU A 287 42.16 -14.42 -5.72
C GLU A 287 41.88 -13.13 -6.50
N GLN A 288 42.22 -13.08 -7.79
CA GLN A 288 41.87 -11.96 -8.66
C GLN A 288 40.36 -11.77 -8.77
N GLN A 289 39.58 -12.87 -8.87
CA GLN A 289 38.12 -12.78 -8.91
C GLN A 289 37.56 -12.22 -7.59
N ARG A 290 38.03 -12.70 -6.43
CA ARG A 290 37.65 -12.17 -5.10
C ARG A 290 37.96 -10.69 -4.96
N LEU A 291 39.18 -10.26 -5.31
CA LEU A 291 39.59 -8.86 -5.27
C LEU A 291 38.73 -7.98 -6.21
N SER A 292 38.33 -8.51 -7.38
CA SER A 292 37.44 -7.78 -8.30
C SER A 292 36.03 -7.59 -7.73
N ILE A 293 35.49 -8.62 -7.06
CA ILE A 293 34.16 -8.59 -6.42
C ILE A 293 34.18 -7.66 -5.20
N GLU A 294 35.21 -7.73 -4.36
CA GLU A 294 35.36 -6.85 -3.20
C GLU A 294 35.49 -5.38 -3.63
N LYS A 295 36.28 -5.10 -4.67
CA LYS A 295 36.40 -3.75 -5.24
C LYS A 295 35.06 -3.23 -5.77
N GLN A 296 34.32 -4.03 -6.54
CA GLN A 296 32.99 -3.64 -7.04
C GLN A 296 32.00 -3.40 -5.89
N ALA A 297 32.02 -4.24 -4.85
CA ALA A 297 31.17 -4.06 -3.68
C ALA A 297 31.53 -2.79 -2.87
N ALA A 298 32.82 -2.45 -2.76
CA ALA A 298 33.28 -1.22 -2.13
C ALA A 298 32.87 0.03 -2.95
N GLU A 299 33.00 -0.03 -4.28
CA GLU A 299 32.61 1.05 -5.20
C GLU A 299 31.09 1.28 -5.19
N GLN A 300 30.29 0.22 -5.17
CA GLN A 300 28.83 0.29 -5.01
C GLN A 300 28.41 0.92 -3.67
N ARG A 301 29.03 0.51 -2.55
CA ARG A 301 28.76 1.09 -1.22
C ARG A 301 29.11 2.59 -1.18
N ALA A 302 30.23 2.98 -1.75
CA ALA A 302 30.64 4.39 -1.82
C ALA A 302 29.68 5.23 -2.68
N ALA A 303 29.20 4.69 -3.80
CA ALA A 303 28.20 5.34 -4.64
C ALA A 303 26.82 5.45 -3.95
N GLU A 304 26.39 4.42 -3.22
CA GLU A 304 25.17 4.44 -2.41
C GLU A 304 25.24 5.47 -1.27
N GLU A 305 26.36 5.52 -0.55
CA GLU A 305 26.59 6.50 0.51
C GLU A 305 26.60 7.95 -0.05
N GLN A 306 27.30 8.20 -1.16
CA GLN A 306 27.27 9.51 -1.82
C GLN A 306 25.86 9.90 -2.26
N ARG A 307 25.09 8.97 -2.85
CA ARG A 307 23.70 9.20 -3.26
C ARG A 307 22.82 9.54 -2.06
N ARG A 308 22.94 8.79 -0.96
CA ARG A 308 22.20 9.03 0.29
C ARG A 308 22.53 10.41 0.90
N ILE A 309 23.80 10.81 0.87
CA ILE A 309 24.24 12.14 1.32
C ILE A 309 23.64 13.25 0.44
N GLN A 310 23.62 13.07 -0.89
CA GLN A 310 22.99 14.02 -1.81
C GLN A 310 21.47 14.12 -1.59
N GLU A 311 20.80 12.99 -1.36
CA GLU A 311 19.36 12.93 -1.10
C GLU A 311 18.99 13.63 0.23
N GLU A 312 19.76 13.40 1.31
CA GLU A 312 19.57 14.10 2.58
C GLU A 312 19.84 15.61 2.48
N GLN A 313 20.84 16.03 1.69
CA GLN A 313 21.11 17.45 1.41
C GLN A 313 19.97 18.09 0.58
N ALA A 314 19.47 17.40 -0.44
CA ALA A 314 18.37 17.86 -1.26
C ALA A 314 17.06 17.98 -0.45
N GLU A 315 16.77 17.01 0.43
CA GLU A 315 15.59 17.06 1.31
C GLU A 315 15.67 18.24 2.30
N LYS A 316 16.84 18.51 2.88
CA LYS A 316 17.08 19.67 3.75
C LYS A 316 16.88 21.00 3.01
N GLN A 317 17.47 21.15 1.82
CA GLN A 317 17.29 22.34 0.99
C GLN A 317 15.83 22.53 0.53
N ALA A 318 15.11 21.44 0.24
CA ALA A 318 13.70 21.49 -0.12
C ALA A 318 12.83 21.99 1.06
N LYS A 319 13.06 21.46 2.27
CA LYS A 319 12.37 21.88 3.51
C LYS A 319 12.64 23.36 3.83
N GLU A 320 13.90 23.79 3.79
CA GLU A 320 14.25 25.20 4.04
C GLU A 320 13.59 26.13 3.02
N LYS A 321 13.57 25.76 1.74
CA LYS A 321 12.93 26.52 0.66
C LYS A 321 11.40 26.58 0.81
N GLU A 322 10.76 25.52 1.30
CA GLU A 322 9.33 25.52 1.63
C GLU A 322 9.02 26.43 2.82
N GLU A 323 9.84 26.39 3.88
CA GLU A 323 9.69 27.26 5.05
C GLU A 323 9.90 28.74 4.68
N GLN A 324 10.95 29.08 3.93
CA GLN A 324 11.17 30.43 3.40
C GLN A 324 9.99 30.91 2.54
N ARG A 325 9.43 30.05 1.68
CA ARG A 325 8.25 30.38 0.86
C ARG A 325 7.01 30.63 1.72
N ARG A 326 6.80 29.85 2.78
CA ARG A 326 5.69 30.02 3.73
C ARG A 326 5.82 31.34 4.48
N LEU A 327 7.00 31.65 5.02
CA LEU A 327 7.28 32.90 5.72
C LEU A 327 7.12 34.13 4.81
N ALA A 328 7.52 34.02 3.54
CA ALA A 328 7.30 35.08 2.55
C ALA A 328 5.81 35.36 2.30
N LEU A 329 4.99 34.31 2.13
CA LEU A 329 3.55 34.43 1.93
C LEU A 329 2.82 34.99 3.18
N GLU A 330 3.26 34.59 4.37
CA GLU A 330 2.75 35.10 5.65
C GLU A 330 3.05 36.59 5.81
N LYS A 331 4.29 37.01 5.54
CA LYS A 331 4.70 38.42 5.53
C LYS A 331 3.95 39.26 4.49
N GLU A 332 3.75 38.73 3.28
CA GLU A 332 2.96 39.40 2.23
C GLU A 332 1.49 39.62 2.68
N ARG A 333 0.91 38.63 3.37
CA ARG A 333 -0.43 38.72 3.96
C ARG A 333 -0.49 39.77 5.07
N GLU A 334 0.49 39.81 5.98
CA GLU A 334 0.57 40.84 7.02
C GLU A 334 0.68 42.25 6.43
N GLU A 335 1.53 42.44 5.42
CA GLU A 335 1.71 43.73 4.75
C GLU A 335 0.43 44.18 4.03
N LYS A 336 -0.25 43.27 3.31
CA LYS A 336 -1.57 43.52 2.72
C LYS A 336 -2.62 43.90 3.77
N GLN A 337 -2.68 43.19 4.90
CA GLN A 337 -3.61 43.49 5.99
C GLN A 337 -3.33 44.85 6.65
N ARG A 338 -2.04 45.20 6.84
CA ARG A 338 -1.60 46.48 7.38
C ARG A 338 -1.89 47.65 6.43
N LEU A 339 -1.69 47.45 5.11
CA LEU A 339 -2.01 48.44 4.09
C LEU A 339 -3.52 48.70 4.02
N LEU A 340 -4.33 47.62 4.03
CA LEU A 340 -5.79 47.70 4.10
C LEU A 340 -6.23 48.47 5.35
N GLN A 341 -5.71 48.13 6.54
CA GLN A 341 -6.03 48.84 7.79
C GLN A 341 -5.72 50.34 7.70
N LYS A 342 -4.60 50.73 7.08
CA LYS A 342 -4.23 52.13 6.84
C LYS A 342 -5.19 52.84 5.88
N GLN A 343 -5.64 52.16 4.82
CA GLN A 343 -6.65 52.69 3.89
C GLN A 343 -8.01 52.90 4.59
N LEU A 344 -8.46 51.92 5.37
CA LEU A 344 -9.71 52.00 6.14
C LEU A 344 -9.71 53.20 7.10
N GLN A 345 -8.61 53.42 7.83
CA GLN A 345 -8.43 54.59 8.72
C GLN A 345 -8.37 55.93 7.98
N GLN A 346 -7.98 55.95 6.70
CA GLN A 346 -7.98 57.16 5.88
C GLN A 346 -9.39 57.45 5.35
N ALA A 347 -10.10 56.43 4.86
CA ALA A 347 -11.47 56.54 4.37
C ALA A 347 -12.47 56.96 5.48
N GLU A 348 -12.27 56.51 6.73
CA GLU A 348 -13.07 57.00 7.87
C GLU A 348 -12.90 58.52 8.06
N LYS A 349 -11.65 59.02 8.06
CA LYS A 349 -11.34 60.44 8.26
C LYS A 349 -11.90 61.34 7.16
N THR A 350 -11.94 60.85 5.91
CA THR A 350 -12.53 61.59 4.78
C THR A 350 -14.05 61.39 4.66
N LYS A 351 -14.67 60.50 5.45
CA LYS A 351 -16.07 60.05 5.31
C LYS A 351 -16.39 59.51 3.91
N ASP A 352 -15.38 58.88 3.29
CA ASP A 352 -15.49 58.22 1.99
C ASP A 352 -16.02 56.79 2.16
N VAL A 353 -16.19 56.05 1.06
CA VAL A 353 -16.52 54.62 1.10
C VAL A 353 -15.33 53.86 1.68
N ILE A 354 -15.57 53.20 2.82
CA ILE A 354 -14.58 52.45 3.59
C ILE A 354 -14.42 51.04 3.00
N ILE A 355 -15.54 50.41 2.67
CA ILE A 355 -15.61 49.13 1.93
C ILE A 355 -17.00 49.00 1.30
N GLN A 356 -17.07 48.36 0.14
CA GLN A 356 -18.33 47.98 -0.51
C GLN A 356 -18.19 46.65 -1.25
N GLY A 357 -19.30 45.94 -1.46
CA GLY A 357 -19.29 44.64 -2.14
C GLY A 357 -20.59 43.87 -1.93
N PHE A 358 -20.59 42.58 -2.28
CA PHE A 358 -21.71 41.68 -1.99
C PHE A 358 -21.43 40.82 -0.75
N SER A 359 -22.46 40.62 0.07
CA SER A 359 -22.44 39.68 1.20
C SER A 359 -23.85 39.11 1.41
N ASN A 360 -23.93 37.94 2.03
CA ASN A 360 -25.19 37.29 2.36
C ASN A 360 -25.54 37.62 3.82
N ILE A 361 -26.72 38.21 4.02
CA ILE A 361 -27.15 38.78 5.30
C ILE A 361 -28.47 38.16 5.73
N GLN A 362 -28.56 37.79 7.01
CA GLN A 362 -29.77 37.36 7.69
C GLN A 362 -30.08 38.34 8.83
N THR A 363 -31.34 38.72 8.99
CA THR A 363 -31.81 39.63 10.05
C THR A 363 -32.53 38.85 11.14
N SER A 364 -32.56 39.36 12.38
CA SER A 364 -33.40 38.79 13.46
C SER A 364 -34.90 38.69 13.07
N THR A 365 -35.34 39.49 12.10
CA THR A 365 -36.70 39.50 11.54
C THR A 365 -36.95 38.51 10.39
N SER A 366 -35.94 37.75 9.92
CA SER A 366 -36.13 36.81 8.80
C SER A 366 -35.19 35.59 8.89
N PRO A 367 -35.70 34.34 8.85
CA PRO A 367 -34.85 33.14 8.88
C PRO A 367 -34.13 32.85 7.56
N PHE A 368 -34.20 33.77 6.58
CA PHE A 368 -33.66 33.58 5.23
C PHE A 368 -32.47 34.50 4.97
N TRP A 369 -31.34 33.88 4.64
CA TRP A 369 -30.19 34.56 4.04
C TRP A 369 -30.58 35.27 2.75
N ARG A 370 -30.14 36.51 2.58
CA ARG A 370 -30.33 37.29 1.35
C ARG A 370 -29.01 37.91 0.93
N ARG A 371 -28.60 37.71 -0.33
CA ARG A 371 -27.50 38.47 -0.92
C ARG A 371 -27.90 39.95 -0.97
N ARG A 372 -26.96 40.81 -0.55
CA ARG A 372 -27.10 42.27 -0.50
C ARG A 372 -25.82 42.89 -1.01
N TYR A 373 -25.96 43.96 -1.78
CA TYR A 373 -24.84 44.88 -1.97
C TYR A 373 -24.76 45.76 -0.71
N PHE A 374 -23.58 45.90 -0.12
CA PHE A 374 -23.36 46.70 1.07
C PHE A 374 -22.35 47.82 0.81
N ILE A 375 -22.51 48.94 1.50
CA ILE A 375 -21.57 50.06 1.50
C ILE A 375 -21.36 50.50 2.95
N VAL A 376 -20.12 50.47 3.44
CA VAL A 376 -19.72 51.08 4.70
C VAL A 376 -19.17 52.47 4.41
N ARG A 377 -19.76 53.50 5.02
CA ARG A 377 -19.33 54.90 4.86
C ARG A 377 -19.38 55.62 6.20
N GLY A 378 -18.26 56.17 6.64
CA GLY A 378 -18.12 56.69 8.01
C GLY A 378 -18.54 55.63 9.03
N LYS A 379 -19.52 55.95 9.89
CA LYS A 379 -20.07 55.00 10.89
C LYS A 379 -21.44 54.43 10.50
N SER A 380 -21.72 54.27 9.21
CA SER A 380 -22.97 53.67 8.72
C SER A 380 -22.70 52.54 7.73
N LEU A 381 -23.41 51.42 7.92
CA LEU A 381 -23.47 50.28 7.00
C LEU A 381 -24.82 50.31 6.28
N ALA A 382 -24.82 50.65 4.99
CA ALA A 382 -26.01 50.70 4.16
C ALA A 382 -26.13 49.42 3.33
N LEU A 383 -27.32 48.81 3.31
CA LEU A 383 -27.63 47.55 2.64
C LEU A 383 -28.63 47.80 1.51
N TYR A 384 -28.27 47.41 0.28
CA TYR A 384 -29.01 47.63 -0.94
C TYR A 384 -29.52 46.31 -1.53
N ARG A 385 -30.50 46.37 -2.45
CA ARG A 385 -30.94 45.17 -3.20
C ARG A 385 -29.81 44.66 -4.10
N ASP A 386 -29.22 45.58 -4.85
CA ASP A 386 -28.12 45.41 -5.79
C ASP A 386 -27.34 46.74 -5.88
N HIS A 387 -26.17 46.74 -6.52
CA HIS A 387 -25.31 47.92 -6.67
C HIS A 387 -25.97 49.08 -7.45
N ASP A 388 -26.83 48.78 -8.43
CA ASP A 388 -27.60 49.77 -9.20
C ASP A 388 -28.78 50.40 -8.42
N THR A 389 -29.06 49.94 -7.19
CA THR A 389 -30.25 50.40 -6.45
C THR A 389 -29.97 51.74 -5.77
N PRO A 390 -30.63 52.86 -6.13
CA PRO A 390 -30.31 54.18 -5.57
C PRO A 390 -30.71 54.34 -4.09
N THR A 391 -31.63 53.50 -3.59
CA THR A 391 -32.15 53.54 -2.22
C THR A 391 -31.69 52.32 -1.41
N PRO A 392 -31.10 52.50 -0.21
CA PRO A 392 -30.82 51.39 0.68
C PRO A 392 -32.11 50.83 1.28
N ILE A 393 -32.16 49.50 1.43
CA ILE A 393 -33.22 48.76 2.13
C ILE A 393 -33.10 48.96 3.64
N THR A 394 -31.87 49.08 4.14
CA THR A 394 -31.58 49.19 5.58
C THR A 394 -30.31 50.00 5.77
N ILE A 395 -30.28 50.88 6.77
CA ILE A 395 -29.07 51.59 7.19
C ILE A 395 -28.84 51.27 8.66
N ILE A 396 -27.66 50.76 8.98
CA ILE A 396 -27.24 50.32 10.31
C ILE A 396 -26.23 51.35 10.83
N ASP A 397 -26.53 52.01 11.96
CA ASP A 397 -25.56 52.88 12.64
C ASP A 397 -24.56 52.01 13.42
N LEU A 398 -23.30 52.04 12.99
CA LEU A 398 -22.25 51.22 13.59
C LEU A 398 -21.87 51.69 15.00
N LYS A 399 -22.32 52.88 15.43
CA LYS A 399 -22.24 53.33 16.84
C LYS A 399 -23.19 52.55 17.75
N SER A 400 -24.32 52.06 17.24
CA SER A 400 -25.31 51.34 18.04
C SER A 400 -25.04 49.84 18.14
N VAL A 401 -24.00 49.32 17.47
CA VAL A 401 -23.49 47.96 17.68
C VAL A 401 -23.05 47.77 19.14
N SER A 402 -23.45 46.66 19.75
CA SER A 402 -22.99 46.18 21.07
C SER A 402 -21.83 45.18 20.93
N THR A 403 -21.96 44.24 19.98
CA THR A 403 -20.96 43.16 19.75
C THR A 403 -20.74 42.94 18.26
N LEU A 404 -19.48 42.75 17.86
CA LEU A 404 -19.10 42.18 16.57
C LEU A 404 -18.17 40.99 16.86
N ARG A 405 -18.57 39.79 16.43
CA ARG A 405 -17.83 38.53 16.70
C ARG A 405 -17.98 37.55 15.55
N TRP A 406 -17.01 36.65 15.37
CA TRP A 406 -17.20 35.49 14.51
C TRP A 406 -18.33 34.59 15.06
N ALA A 407 -19.07 33.95 14.17
CA ALA A 407 -20.12 33.02 14.54
C ALA A 407 -19.51 31.67 14.90
N ASP A 408 -20.00 31.04 15.96
CA ASP A 408 -19.67 29.67 16.30
C ASP A 408 -20.46 28.72 15.40
N MET A 409 -19.77 27.79 14.73
CA MET A 409 -20.38 26.91 13.73
C MET A 409 -21.25 25.79 14.32
N GLU A 410 -21.11 25.51 15.62
CA GLU A 410 -21.93 24.52 16.34
C GLU A 410 -23.09 25.18 17.11
N ILE A 411 -23.00 26.49 17.41
CA ILE A 411 -23.95 27.20 18.29
C ILE A 411 -24.76 28.28 17.55
N ASP A 412 -24.15 29.11 16.70
CA ASP A 412 -24.82 30.26 16.06
C ASP A 412 -25.35 29.94 14.67
N THR A 413 -24.55 29.29 13.81
CA THR A 413 -24.92 29.01 12.42
C THR A 413 -23.97 28.02 11.73
N PHE A 414 -24.52 27.02 11.03
CA PHE A 414 -23.73 26.05 10.25
C PHE A 414 -23.11 26.61 8.96
N VAL A 415 -23.09 27.93 8.79
CA VAL A 415 -22.57 28.61 7.59
C VAL A 415 -21.12 29.04 7.83
N PRO A 416 -20.15 28.56 7.02
CA PRO A 416 -18.75 28.97 7.17
C PRO A 416 -18.54 30.44 6.81
N ASN A 417 -17.48 31.03 7.33
CA ASN A 417 -17.12 32.46 7.15
C ASN A 417 -18.18 33.45 7.66
N ALA A 418 -19.11 33.01 8.52
CA ALA A 418 -20.14 33.85 9.11
C ALA A 418 -19.68 34.60 10.37
N PHE A 419 -20.22 35.80 10.58
CA PHE A 419 -20.03 36.62 11.77
C PHE A 419 -21.34 37.31 12.19
N MET A 420 -21.42 37.61 13.49
CA MET A 420 -22.58 38.18 14.19
C MET A 420 -22.32 39.65 14.49
N LEU A 421 -23.31 40.50 14.18
CA LEU A 421 -23.35 41.92 14.53
C LEU A 421 -24.61 42.17 15.36
N ASP A 422 -24.42 42.31 16.68
CA ASP A 422 -25.48 42.51 17.67
C ASP A 422 -25.61 44.01 17.98
N MET A 423 -26.83 44.49 18.19
CA MET A 423 -27.15 45.91 18.36
C MET A 423 -27.67 46.21 19.78
N LYS A 424 -27.51 47.46 20.24
CA LYS A 424 -27.95 47.93 21.57
C LYS A 424 -29.48 48.04 21.71
N ASP A 425 -30.21 48.02 20.59
CA ASP A 425 -31.68 48.04 20.52
C ASP A 425 -32.30 46.63 20.46
N GLY A 426 -31.47 45.56 20.47
CA GLY A 426 -31.92 44.18 20.31
C GLY A 426 -32.00 43.70 18.86
N GLY A 427 -31.64 44.53 17.88
CA GLY A 427 -31.39 44.07 16.52
C GLY A 427 -30.19 43.13 16.46
N ALA A 428 -30.25 42.12 15.58
CA ALA A 428 -29.12 41.23 15.32
C ALA A 428 -29.05 40.90 13.82
N TYR A 429 -27.82 40.85 13.31
CA TYR A 429 -27.52 40.55 11.91
C TYR A 429 -26.46 39.45 11.84
N GLN A 430 -26.77 38.35 11.15
CA GLN A 430 -25.74 37.40 10.72
C GLN A 430 -25.28 37.79 9.32
N ILE A 431 -23.97 37.73 9.06
CA ILE A 431 -23.34 38.17 7.81
C ILE A 431 -22.30 37.12 7.41
N PHE A 432 -22.31 36.64 6.16
CA PHE A 432 -21.23 35.79 5.62
C PHE A 432 -20.78 36.23 4.22
N ALA A 433 -19.57 35.84 3.85
CA ALA A 433 -19.05 35.99 2.50
C ALA A 433 -18.60 34.64 1.94
N ASP A 434 -18.66 34.50 0.61
CA ASP A 434 -18.46 33.23 -0.07
C ASP A 434 -17.00 32.72 0.09
N HIS A 435 -16.03 33.63 0.28
CA HIS A 435 -14.63 33.32 0.60
C HIS A 435 -14.21 33.82 2.00
N GLN A 436 -13.28 33.10 2.63
CA GLN A 436 -12.73 33.45 3.95
C GLN A 436 -11.99 34.80 3.93
N GLN A 437 -11.31 35.13 2.83
CA GLN A 437 -10.61 36.40 2.66
C GLN A 437 -11.60 37.57 2.68
N ASP A 438 -12.68 37.49 1.89
CA ASP A 438 -13.72 38.52 1.83
C ASP A 438 -14.37 38.74 3.21
N ALA A 439 -14.72 37.66 3.92
CA ALA A 439 -15.26 37.76 5.27
C ALA A 439 -14.28 38.40 6.25
N THR A 440 -12.99 38.03 6.18
CA THR A 440 -11.94 38.63 7.03
C THR A 440 -11.79 40.13 6.73
N THR A 441 -11.84 40.54 5.46
CA THR A 441 -11.76 41.93 5.04
C THR A 441 -12.97 42.73 5.53
N ILE A 442 -14.20 42.21 5.38
CA ILE A 442 -15.43 42.88 5.86
C ILE A 442 -15.45 42.98 7.39
N PHE A 443 -15.13 41.89 8.10
CA PHE A 443 -15.02 41.87 9.55
C PHE A 443 -14.02 42.91 10.06
N THR A 444 -12.81 42.94 9.47
CA THR A 444 -11.75 43.90 9.82
C THR A 444 -12.19 45.35 9.59
N ALA A 445 -12.89 45.62 8.48
CA ALA A 445 -13.41 46.95 8.17
C ALA A 445 -14.46 47.42 9.19
N LEU A 446 -15.47 46.58 9.47
CA LEU A 446 -16.50 46.87 10.47
C LEU A 446 -15.89 47.04 11.87
N GLN A 447 -14.97 46.15 12.27
CA GLN A 447 -14.27 46.24 13.56
C GLN A 447 -13.50 47.55 13.70
N THR A 448 -12.78 47.98 12.65
CA THR A 448 -12.05 49.26 12.64
C THR A 448 -13.00 50.44 12.87
N VAL A 449 -14.13 50.48 12.17
CA VAL A 449 -15.13 51.56 12.26
C VAL A 449 -15.87 51.60 13.60
N ILE A 450 -16.15 50.44 14.19
CA ILE A 450 -16.82 50.32 15.50
C ILE A 450 -15.87 50.69 16.66
N GLN A 451 -14.58 50.35 16.55
CA GLN A 451 -13.58 50.63 17.60
C GLN A 451 -12.97 52.04 17.54
N SER A 452 -12.98 52.69 16.38
CA SER A 452 -12.60 54.10 16.23
C SER A 452 -13.55 54.99 17.05
N LYS A 453 -13.06 56.11 17.60
CA LYS A 453 -13.83 56.99 18.51
C LYS A 453 -14.48 58.16 17.78
#